data_AF-A0A520BMN5-F1
#
_entry.id   AF-A0A520BMN5-F1
#
_cell.length_a   1.000
_cell.length_b   1.000
_cell.length_c   1.000
_cell.angle_alpha   90.00
_cell.angle_beta   90.00
_cell.angle_gamma   90.00
#
_symmetry.space_group_name_H-M   'P 1'
#
loop_
_entity.id
_entity.type
_entity.pdbx_description
1 polymer ?
#
loop_
_entity_poly.entity_id
_entity_poly.type
_entity_poly.pdbx_seq_one_letter_code
_entity_poly.pdbx_strand_id
1 'polypeptide(L)'
;MIKKLYALAMLAPLFVCETTYAQIAPAGARTQTVAPATSISAFTKDFKKQEGYFNFYYDEKSGKVFLEISAFDKDFLYFSSLTDGAGRNAERGGASTDVARFIRVGPKVFLLE
;
A
#
# COMPACT_ATOMS: atom_id res chain seq x y z
N MET A 1 12.64 -21.02 -73.78
CA MET A 1 13.96 -20.46 -74.15
C MET A 1 14.38 -19.49 -73.04
N ILE A 2 15.39 -19.85 -72.23
CA ILE A 2 16.74 -19.23 -72.22
C ILE A 2 16.70 -17.84 -71.55
N LYS A 3 17.37 -17.50 -70.44
CA LYS A 3 18.43 -18.13 -69.62
C LYS A 3 18.40 -17.42 -68.24
N LYS A 4 18.74 -18.14 -67.16
CA LYS A 4 19.26 -17.50 -65.94
C LYS A 4 20.69 -17.05 -66.22
N LEU A 5 21.07 -15.84 -65.83
CA LEU A 5 22.43 -15.31 -65.90
C LEU A 5 22.84 -14.79 -64.52
N TYR A 6 23.92 -15.34 -63.99
CA TYR A 6 24.58 -14.93 -62.74
C TYR A 6 25.90 -14.22 -63.09
N ALA A 7 26.22 -13.12 -62.40
CA ALA A 7 27.57 -12.54 -62.26
C ALA A 7 27.53 -11.65 -61.00
N LEU A 8 28.14 -12.03 -59.86
CA LEU A 8 29.56 -12.02 -59.47
C LEU A 8 30.09 -10.63 -59.06
N ALA A 9 30.65 -10.58 -57.85
CA ALA A 9 31.73 -9.71 -57.33
C ALA A 9 31.37 -8.66 -56.25
N MET A 10 31.80 -9.00 -55.01
CA MET A 10 32.45 -8.20 -53.95
C MET A 10 32.47 -6.66 -54.05
N LEU A 11 32.15 -5.95 -52.95
CA LEU A 11 33.10 -5.35 -51.98
C LEU A 11 32.34 -4.48 -50.93
N ALA A 12 32.69 -4.60 -49.66
CA ALA A 12 32.08 -3.97 -48.47
C ALA A 12 32.60 -2.52 -48.19
N PRO A 13 32.26 -1.87 -47.06
CA PRO A 13 30.96 -1.31 -46.66
C PRO A 13 31.06 0.24 -46.46
N LEU A 14 29.97 0.98 -46.62
CA LEU A 14 29.87 2.38 -46.20
C LEU A 14 29.03 2.48 -44.93
N PHE A 15 29.70 2.85 -43.85
CA PHE A 15 29.18 3.34 -42.58
C PHE A 15 27.96 4.25 -42.80
N VAL A 16 26.79 3.83 -42.32
CA VAL A 16 25.64 4.73 -42.14
C VAL A 16 25.16 4.64 -40.71
N CYS A 17 25.38 5.76 -40.03
CA CYS A 17 24.82 6.24 -38.78
C CYS A 17 23.51 5.56 -38.37
N GLU A 18 23.53 4.77 -37.29
CA GLU A 18 22.32 4.39 -36.59
C GLU A 18 21.79 5.60 -35.81
N THR A 19 20.77 6.26 -36.35
CA THR A 19 19.89 7.09 -35.53
C THR A 19 19.09 6.16 -34.63
N THR A 20 19.48 6.05 -33.36
CA THR A 20 18.65 5.46 -32.30
C THR A 20 17.31 6.19 -32.26
N TYR A 21 16.28 5.56 -32.81
CA TYR A 21 14.91 5.88 -32.47
C TYR A 21 14.67 5.43 -31.03
N ALA A 22 14.53 6.38 -30.12
CA ALA A 22 14.01 6.11 -28.78
C ALA A 22 12.57 5.58 -28.93
N GLN A 23 12.37 4.28 -28.66
CA GLN A 23 11.02 3.73 -28.51
C GLN A 23 10.42 4.25 -27.22
N ILE A 24 9.54 5.23 -27.33
CA ILE A 24 8.68 5.62 -26.22
C ILE A 24 7.60 4.55 -26.16
N ALA A 25 7.86 3.48 -25.42
CA ALA A 25 6.83 2.50 -25.11
C ALA A 25 5.71 3.23 -24.36
N PRO A 26 4.43 3.09 -24.76
CA PRO A 26 3.34 3.64 -23.98
C PRO A 26 3.41 2.98 -22.61
N ALA A 27 3.55 3.80 -21.56
CA ALA A 27 3.47 3.35 -20.20
C ALA A 27 2.17 2.54 -20.08
N GLY A 28 2.31 1.22 -19.94
CA GLY A 28 1.16 0.33 -19.78
C GLY A 28 0.35 0.85 -18.62
N ALA A 29 -0.85 1.36 -18.92
CA ALA A 29 -1.81 1.73 -17.90
C ALA A 29 -2.01 0.48 -17.05
N ARG A 30 -1.50 0.51 -15.81
CA ARG A 30 -1.85 -0.50 -14.82
C ARG A 30 -3.33 -0.34 -14.57
N THR A 31 -4.15 -1.09 -15.29
CA THR A 31 -5.55 -1.29 -14.94
C THR A 31 -5.53 -1.97 -13.59
N GLN A 32 -5.64 -1.17 -12.53
CA GLN A 32 -5.87 -1.69 -11.20
C GLN A 32 -7.28 -2.26 -11.23
N THR A 33 -7.39 -3.58 -11.39
CA THR A 33 -8.64 -4.30 -11.15
C THR A 33 -8.99 -4.08 -9.69
N VAL A 34 -9.88 -3.12 -9.42
CA VAL A 34 -10.43 -2.88 -8.09
C VAL A 34 -11.30 -4.10 -7.79
N ALA A 35 -10.73 -5.08 -7.09
CA ALA A 35 -11.50 -6.18 -6.54
C ALA A 35 -12.64 -5.60 -5.68
N PRO A 36 -13.83 -6.21 -5.69
CA PRO A 36 -14.97 -5.72 -4.92
C PRO A 36 -14.57 -5.61 -3.44
N ALA A 37 -14.87 -4.47 -2.83
CA ALA A 37 -14.53 -4.24 -1.43
C ALA A 37 -15.29 -5.25 -0.55
N THR A 38 -14.56 -6.19 0.06
CA THR A 38 -15.10 -7.08 1.09
C THR A 38 -15.65 -6.21 2.21
N SER A 39 -16.94 -6.40 2.54
CA SER A 39 -17.55 -5.68 3.66
C SER A 39 -16.85 -6.02 4.98
N ILE A 40 -16.89 -5.09 5.94
CA ILE A 40 -16.32 -5.31 7.28
C ILE A 40 -16.91 -6.59 7.89
N SER A 41 -18.23 -6.76 7.81
CA SER A 41 -18.92 -7.96 8.32
C SER A 41 -18.42 -9.28 7.71
N ALA A 42 -18.13 -9.30 6.40
CA ALA A 42 -17.57 -10.47 5.76
C ALA A 42 -16.11 -10.73 6.18
N PHE A 43 -15.31 -9.67 6.37
CA PHE A 43 -13.92 -9.76 6.82
C PHE A 43 -13.82 -10.23 8.29
N THR A 44 -14.74 -9.81 9.14
CA THR A 44 -14.70 -10.04 10.60
C THR A 44 -15.67 -11.12 11.09
N LYS A 45 -16.24 -11.94 10.19
CA LYS A 45 -17.31 -12.91 10.52
C LYS A 45 -16.98 -13.87 11.67
N ASP A 46 -15.71 -14.25 11.80
CA ASP A 46 -15.22 -15.22 12.80
C ASP A 46 -14.42 -14.52 13.91
N PHE A 47 -14.43 -13.18 13.95
CA PHE A 47 -13.68 -12.40 14.93
C PHE A 47 -14.58 -12.03 16.10
N LYS A 48 -13.97 -11.90 17.28
CA LYS A 48 -14.65 -11.41 18.47
C LYS A 48 -14.76 -9.90 18.41
N LYS A 49 -15.98 -9.37 18.20
CA LYS A 49 -16.26 -7.93 18.26
C LYS A 49 -16.23 -7.44 19.71
N GLN A 50 -15.53 -6.34 19.94
CA GLN A 50 -15.47 -5.64 21.21
C GLN A 50 -15.93 -4.20 20.97
N GLU A 51 -16.97 -3.78 21.69
CA GLU A 51 -17.56 -2.45 21.54
C GLU A 51 -16.91 -1.45 22.51
N GLY A 52 -16.76 -0.22 22.06
CA GLY A 52 -16.11 0.85 22.81
C GLY A 52 -16.21 2.19 22.08
N TYR A 53 -15.37 3.16 22.46
CA TYR A 53 -15.29 4.43 21.74
C TYR A 53 -14.94 4.22 20.25
N PHE A 54 -14.02 3.30 20.00
CA PHE A 54 -13.87 2.62 18.72
C PHE A 54 -14.17 1.14 18.90
N ASN A 55 -14.98 0.58 18.00
CA ASN A 55 -15.14 -0.87 17.95
C ASN A 55 -13.84 -1.49 17.45
N PHE A 56 -13.47 -2.65 17.97
CA PHE A 56 -12.40 -3.46 17.42
C PHE A 56 -12.80 -4.93 17.36
N TYR A 57 -12.11 -5.67 16.52
CA TYR A 57 -12.31 -7.09 16.30
C TYR A 57 -11.03 -7.84 16.64
N TYR A 58 -11.12 -8.83 17.50
CA TYR A 58 -10.01 -9.71 17.85
C TYR A 58 -10.12 -11.02 17.08
N ASP A 59 -9.08 -11.32 16.29
CA ASP A 59 -8.94 -12.61 15.63
C ASP A 59 -8.14 -13.55 16.54
N GLU A 60 -8.85 -14.46 17.22
CA GLU A 60 -8.24 -15.42 18.15
C GLU A 60 -7.26 -16.39 17.45
N LYS A 61 -7.42 -16.62 16.14
CA LYS A 61 -6.56 -17.55 15.40
C LYS A 61 -5.19 -16.93 15.11
N SER A 62 -5.14 -15.63 14.80
CA SER A 62 -3.89 -14.93 14.47
C SER A 62 -3.35 -14.05 15.60
N GLY A 63 -4.14 -13.83 16.66
CA GLY A 63 -3.82 -12.91 17.75
C GLY A 63 -3.85 -11.43 17.34
N LYS A 64 -4.44 -11.10 16.18
CA LYS A 64 -4.49 -9.72 15.66
C LYS A 64 -5.71 -8.97 16.15
N VAL A 65 -5.53 -7.67 16.35
CA VAL A 65 -6.61 -6.71 16.64
C VAL A 65 -6.81 -5.84 15.40
N PHE A 66 -8.07 -5.71 14.97
CA PHE A 66 -8.48 -4.85 13.86
C PHE A 66 -9.42 -3.76 14.36
N LEU A 67 -9.05 -2.50 14.17
CA LEU A 67 -9.85 -1.35 14.59
C LEU A 67 -10.87 -0.99 13.51
N GLU A 68 -12.12 -0.73 13.91
CA GLU A 68 -13.15 -0.20 13.02
C GLU A 68 -13.08 1.33 12.98
N ILE A 69 -12.96 1.89 11.77
CA ILE A 69 -12.94 3.34 11.56
C ILE A 69 -14.23 3.75 10.85
N SER A 70 -15.18 4.30 11.61
CA SER A 70 -16.48 4.74 11.11
C SER A 70 -16.49 6.19 10.62
N ALA A 71 -15.55 7.00 11.08
CA ALA A 71 -15.40 8.41 10.70
C ALA A 71 -13.93 8.75 10.45
N PHE A 72 -13.68 9.40 9.33
CA PHE A 72 -12.41 10.08 9.06
C PHE A 72 -12.56 11.55 9.39
N ASP A 73 -11.44 12.22 9.53
CA ASP A 73 -11.37 13.67 9.64
C ASP A 73 -12.08 14.26 10.87
N LYS A 74 -12.23 13.43 11.91
CA LYS A 74 -12.82 13.80 13.18
C LYS A 74 -11.78 13.67 14.29
N ASP A 75 -11.63 14.74 15.05
CA ASP A 75 -10.73 14.78 16.20
C ASP A 75 -11.30 13.96 17.36
N PHE A 76 -10.43 13.26 18.06
CA PHE A 76 -10.71 12.53 19.28
C PHE A 76 -9.54 12.62 20.24
N LEU A 77 -9.80 12.40 21.53
CA LEU A 77 -8.76 12.38 22.54
C LEU A 77 -8.04 11.03 22.51
N TYR A 78 -6.75 11.03 22.22
CA TYR A 78 -5.89 9.87 22.35
C TYR A 78 -5.16 9.93 23.69
N PHE A 79 -5.28 8.88 24.47
CA PHE A 79 -4.60 8.77 25.76
C PHE A 79 -3.68 7.56 25.72
N SER A 80 -2.40 7.80 25.98
CA SER A 80 -1.40 6.75 26.06
C SER A 80 -0.89 6.66 27.50
N SER A 81 -0.70 5.44 27.99
CA SER A 81 -0.15 5.22 29.33
C SER A 81 0.78 4.02 29.37
N LEU A 82 1.90 4.17 30.06
CA LEU A 82 2.77 3.08 30.47
C LEU A 82 2.42 2.74 31.91
N THR A 83 1.77 1.58 32.09
CA THR A 83 1.29 1.09 33.40
C THR A 83 2.41 0.70 34.36
N ASP A 84 3.59 0.35 33.83
CA ASP A 84 4.75 -0.03 34.63
C ASP A 84 6.04 0.51 34.01
N GLY A 85 7.07 0.69 34.83
CA GLY A 85 8.33 1.27 34.38
C GLY A 85 9.11 0.34 33.46
N ALA A 86 9.44 0.82 32.26
CA ALA A 86 10.26 0.10 31.27
C ALA A 86 11.75 -0.08 31.66
N GLY A 87 12.09 0.03 32.96
CA GLY A 87 13.42 -0.31 33.51
C GLY A 87 14.52 0.75 33.37
N ARG A 88 14.21 1.98 32.93
CA ARG A 88 15.16 3.12 32.91
C ARG A 88 14.42 4.44 33.12
N ASN A 89 14.62 5.13 34.27
CA ASN A 89 13.97 6.40 34.66
C ASN A 89 12.42 6.47 34.60
N ALA A 90 11.75 5.42 34.10
CA ALA A 90 10.30 5.33 33.94
C ALA A 90 9.62 4.62 35.13
N GLU A 91 10.26 4.60 36.30
CA GLU A 91 9.86 3.79 37.48
C GLU A 91 8.46 4.13 38.04
N ARG A 92 7.83 5.21 37.58
CA ARG A 92 6.50 5.64 38.03
C ARG A 92 5.41 5.49 36.97
N GLY A 93 5.72 4.84 35.84
CA GLY A 93 4.87 4.90 34.66
C GLY A 93 4.82 6.31 34.08
N GLY A 94 4.09 6.47 32.99
CA GLY A 94 3.92 7.75 32.31
C GLY A 94 2.60 7.78 31.57
N ALA A 95 2.03 8.97 31.40
CA ALA A 95 0.81 9.16 30.62
C ALA A 95 0.92 10.41 29.76
N SER A 96 0.40 10.34 28.54
CA SER A 96 0.24 11.48 27.64
C SER A 96 -1.18 11.53 27.10
N THR A 97 -1.58 12.72 26.68
CA THR A 97 -2.86 12.97 26.06
C THR A 97 -2.65 13.85 24.84
N ASP A 98 -3.20 13.43 23.71
CA ASP A 98 -3.04 14.08 22.42
C ASP A 98 -4.41 14.20 21.73
N VAL A 99 -4.56 15.17 20.83
CA VAL A 99 -5.76 15.28 19.98
C VAL A 99 -5.44 14.62 18.66
N ALA A 100 -6.04 13.46 18.41
CA ALA A 100 -5.72 12.65 17.25
C ALA A 100 -6.88 12.59 16.26
N ARG A 101 -6.59 12.28 15.00
CA ARG A 101 -7.61 12.04 13.96
C ARG A 101 -7.14 11.01 12.94
N PHE A 102 -8.08 10.24 12.39
CA PHE A 102 -7.82 9.38 11.25
C PHE A 102 -7.97 10.15 9.94
N ILE A 103 -6.97 10.08 9.07
CA ILE A 103 -7.06 10.58 7.69
C ILE A 103 -6.83 9.45 6.69
N ARG A 104 -7.47 9.54 5.53
CA ARG A 104 -7.24 8.60 4.42
C ARG A 104 -6.45 9.27 3.32
N VAL A 105 -5.30 8.68 2.96
CA VAL A 105 -4.47 9.13 1.86
C VAL A 105 -4.32 7.98 0.87
N GLY A 106 -5.08 8.05 -0.22
CA GLY A 106 -5.17 6.98 -1.21
C GLY A 106 -5.66 5.65 -0.57
N PRO A 107 -4.90 4.55 -0.68
CA PRO A 107 -5.27 3.26 -0.10
C PRO A 107 -4.85 3.10 1.37
N LYS A 108 -4.25 4.11 1.99
CA LYS A 108 -3.75 4.05 3.38
C LYS A 108 -4.56 4.92 4.32
N VAL A 109 -4.58 4.50 5.58
CA VAL A 109 -5.11 5.28 6.70
C VAL A 109 -3.96 5.65 7.61
N PHE A 110 -3.91 6.91 8.02
CA PHE A 110 -2.95 7.44 8.99
C PHE A 110 -3.68 7.91 10.23
N LEU A 111 -3.05 7.72 11.39
CA LEU A 111 -3.37 8.41 12.63
C LEU A 111 -2.46 9.63 12.72
N LEU A 112 -3.02 10.82 12.82
CA LEU A 112 -2.29 12.05 13.10
C LEU A 112 -2.55 12.45 14.55
N GLU A 113 -1.49 12.88 15.24
CA GLU A 113 -1.45 13.38 16.62
C GLU A 113 -0.77 14.75 16.64
#